data_AF-A0A7R8GZI5-F1
#
_entry.id   AF-A0A7R8GZI5-F1
#
_cell.length_a   1.000
_cell.length_b   1.000
_cell.length_c   1.000
_cell.angle_alpha   90.00
_cell.angle_beta   90.00
_cell.angle_gamma   90.00
#
_symmetry.space_group_name_H-M   'P 1'
#
loop_
_entity.id
_entity.type
_entity.pdbx_description
1 polymer ?
#
loop_
_entity_poly.entity_id
_entity_poly.type
_entity_poly.pdbx_seq_one_letter_code
_entity_poly.pdbx_strand_id
1 'polypeptide(L)'
;MFYHICLDHEIRLHPRYFGPTLLDRVKQKLFTEVEGTCTGKYGFVIAVTTIDNIGAGIIQPGNGFVIYPVKYKAIVFRPFKGEVLDAVVTQVNKALYPC
;
A
#
# COMPACT_ATOMS: atom_id res chain seq x y z
N MET A 1 13.44 3.68 -10.30
CA MET A 1 12.53 3.31 -11.40
C MET A 1 11.13 2.96 -10.89
N PHE A 2 10.14 2.90 -11.80
CA PHE A 2 8.77 2.45 -11.51
C PHE A 2 8.58 0.97 -11.87
N TYR A 3 7.85 0.23 -11.04
CA TYR A 3 7.58 -1.19 -11.24
C TYR A 3 6.11 -1.52 -10.97
N HIS A 4 5.56 -2.44 -11.74
CA HIS A 4 4.24 -3.02 -11.49
C HIS A 4 4.42 -4.38 -10.82
N ILE A 5 4.02 -4.50 -9.56
CA ILE A 5 4.26 -5.71 -8.74
C ILE A 5 2.99 -6.18 -8.06
N CYS A 6 2.93 -7.49 -7.78
CA CYS A 6 1.89 -8.09 -6.95
C CYS A 6 2.30 -8.06 -5.47
N LEU A 7 1.37 -7.69 -4.60
CA LEU A 7 1.56 -7.57 -3.16
C LEU A 7 0.40 -8.24 -2.42
N ASP A 8 0.71 -8.71 -1.21
CA ASP A 8 -0.25 -9.24 -0.25
C ASP A 8 -0.39 -8.24 0.90
N HIS A 9 -1.62 -7.98 1.35
CA HIS A 9 -1.89 -7.14 2.52
C HIS A 9 -3.08 -7.67 3.33
N GLU A 10 -3.01 -7.52 4.64
CA GLU A 10 -4.04 -8.02 5.56
C GLU A 10 -4.90 -6.87 6.08
N ILE A 11 -6.16 -6.84 5.66
CA ILE A 11 -7.11 -5.81 6.10
C ILE A 11 -7.83 -6.27 7.36
N ARG A 12 -7.61 -5.54 8.46
CA ARG A 12 -8.35 -5.73 9.71
C ARG A 12 -9.63 -4.92 9.73
N LEU A 13 -10.78 -5.56 9.92
CA LEU A 13 -12.08 -4.90 9.95
C LEU A 13 -12.85 -5.21 11.23
N HIS A 14 -13.49 -4.17 11.78
CA HIS A 14 -14.37 -4.29 12.94
C HIS A 14 -15.74 -4.87 12.53
N PRO A 15 -16.37 -5.75 13.34
CA PRO A 15 -17.67 -6.39 13.04
C PRO A 15 -18.81 -5.43 12.67
N ARG A 16 -18.77 -4.20 13.18
CA ARG A 16 -19.73 -3.14 12.86
C ARG A 16 -19.86 -2.86 11.36
N TYR A 17 -18.82 -3.15 10.57
CA TYR A 17 -18.82 -2.92 9.13
C TYR A 17 -19.28 -4.13 8.31
N PHE A 18 -19.74 -5.20 8.97
CA PHE A 18 -20.31 -6.34 8.27
C PHE A 18 -21.66 -5.99 7.68
N GLY A 19 -21.91 -6.49 6.48
CA GLY A 19 -23.12 -6.20 5.73
C GLY A 19 -22.85 -6.12 4.23
N PRO A 20 -23.82 -5.61 3.45
CA PRO A 20 -23.74 -5.58 1.99
C PRO A 20 -22.54 -4.79 1.45
N THR A 21 -22.09 -3.76 2.17
CA THR A 21 -20.98 -2.88 1.75
C THR A 21 -19.61 -3.36 2.24
N LEU A 22 -19.51 -4.57 2.77
CA LEU A 22 -18.28 -5.12 3.36
C LEU A 22 -17.10 -5.06 2.39
N LEU A 23 -17.29 -5.53 1.16
CA LEU A 23 -16.23 -5.60 0.15
C LEU A 23 -15.74 -4.20 -0.23
N ASP A 24 -16.66 -3.23 -0.36
CA ASP A 24 -16.29 -1.85 -0.68
C ASP A 24 -15.48 -1.22 0.45
N ARG A 25 -15.81 -1.52 1.72
CA ARG A 25 -15.02 -1.08 2.87
C ARG A 25 -13.64 -1.71 2.90
N VAL A 26 -13.51 -2.98 2.56
CA VAL A 26 -12.20 -3.65 2.45
C VAL A 26 -11.35 -2.98 1.37
N LYS A 27 -11.92 -2.71 0.19
CA LYS A 27 -11.24 -2.00 -0.89
C LYS A 27 -10.82 -0.59 -0.48
N GLN A 28 -11.74 0.20 0.06
CA GLN A 28 -11.45 1.56 0.52
C GLN A 28 -10.32 1.58 1.55
N LYS A 29 -10.35 0.64 2.49
CA LYS A 29 -9.34 0.52 3.53
C LYS A 29 -7.98 0.11 2.95
N LEU A 30 -7.96 -0.79 1.96
CA LEU A 30 -6.74 -1.12 1.22
C LEU A 30 -6.11 0.12 0.61
N PHE A 31 -6.82 0.89 -0.21
CA PHE A 31 -6.28 2.10 -0.84
C PHE A 31 -5.69 3.06 0.19
N THR A 32 -6.45 3.33 1.27
CA THR A 32 -6.04 4.26 2.33
C THR A 32 -4.79 3.80 3.09
N GLU A 33 -4.63 2.49 3.31
CA GLU A 33 -3.51 1.95 4.09
C GLU A 33 -2.24 1.75 3.27
N VAL A 34 -2.34 1.50 1.95
CA VAL A 34 -1.18 1.14 1.14
C VAL A 34 -0.69 2.28 0.25
N GLU A 35 -1.57 3.12 -0.30
CA GLU A 35 -1.15 4.21 -1.18
C GLU A 35 -0.40 5.28 -0.40
N GLY A 36 0.76 5.70 -0.92
CA GLY A 36 1.64 6.65 -0.25
C GLY A 36 2.52 6.05 0.84
N THR A 37 2.51 4.73 1.04
CA THR A 37 3.40 4.07 2.00
C THR A 37 4.76 3.73 1.38
N CYS A 38 5.80 3.75 2.22
CA CYS A 38 7.15 3.34 1.82
C CYS A 38 7.56 2.10 2.60
N THR A 39 8.03 1.06 1.90
CA THR A 39 8.60 -0.15 2.49
C THR A 39 9.98 -0.38 1.91
N GLY A 40 10.99 -0.65 2.74
CA GLY A 40 12.37 -0.88 2.28
C GLY A 40 12.51 -2.03 1.26
N LYS A 41 11.61 -3.02 1.33
CA LYS A 41 11.58 -4.17 0.41
C LYS A 41 11.00 -3.84 -0.97
N TYR A 42 9.99 -2.98 -1.05
CA TYR A 42 9.19 -2.78 -2.27
C TYR A 42 9.28 -1.35 -2.83
N GLY A 43 9.80 -0.40 -2.06
CA GLY A 43 9.84 1.02 -2.41
C GLY A 43 8.59 1.77 -1.94
N PHE A 44 8.32 2.88 -2.61
CA PHE A 44 7.18 3.75 -2.36
C PHE A 44 5.98 3.33 -3.21
N VAL A 45 4.85 3.02 -2.59
CA VAL A 45 3.62 2.63 -3.28
C VAL A 45 2.90 3.89 -3.78
N ILE A 46 2.77 4.02 -5.10
CA ILE A 46 2.16 5.21 -5.72
C ILE A 46 0.65 5.04 -5.80
N ALA A 47 0.22 3.93 -6.40
CA ALA A 47 -1.18 3.66 -6.67
C ALA A 47 -1.42 2.16 -6.80
N VAL A 48 -2.58 1.71 -6.32
CA VAL A 48 -3.08 0.35 -6.53
C VAL A 48 -3.78 0.28 -7.89
N THR A 49 -3.33 -0.61 -8.78
CA THR A 49 -3.89 -0.76 -10.12
C THR A 49 -5.08 -1.71 -10.15
N THR A 50 -4.92 -2.89 -9.54
CA THR A 50 -5.93 -3.96 -9.60
C THR A 50 -5.97 -4.72 -8.29
N ILE A 51 -7.16 -5.18 -7.89
CA ILE A 51 -7.34 -6.11 -6.78
C ILE A 51 -7.62 -7.47 -7.39
N ASP A 52 -6.68 -8.40 -7.24
CA ASP A 52 -6.74 -9.72 -7.86
C ASP A 52 -7.65 -10.66 -7.07
N ASN A 53 -7.57 -10.64 -5.74
CA ASN A 53 -8.39 -11.50 -4.89
C ASN A 53 -8.59 -10.91 -3.49
N ILE A 54 -9.78 -11.08 -2.93
CA ILE A 54 -10.10 -10.83 -1.53
C ILE A 54 -10.43 -12.19 -0.91
N GLY A 55 -9.53 -12.71 -0.08
CA GLY A 55 -9.70 -14.00 0.56
C GLY A 55 -10.78 -13.98 1.64
N ALA A 56 -11.16 -15.17 2.10
CA ALA A 56 -12.13 -15.34 3.18
C ALA A 56 -11.64 -14.66 4.46
N GLY A 57 -12.55 -13.97 5.14
CA GLY A 57 -12.26 -13.30 6.40
C GLY A 57 -12.01 -14.31 7.53
N ILE A 58 -10.88 -14.16 8.22
CA ILE A 58 -10.50 -15.00 9.37
C ILE A 58 -10.83 -14.22 10.64
N ILE A 59 -11.71 -14.76 11.49
CA ILE A 59 -12.06 -14.14 12.77
C ILE A 59 -10.89 -14.30 13.75
N GLN A 60 -10.45 -13.19 14.30
CA GLN A 60 -9.41 -13.15 15.32
C GLN A 60 -10.01 -13.51 16.69
N PRO A 61 -9.45 -14.49 17.40
CA PRO A 61 -9.95 -14.88 18.71
C PRO A 61 -9.76 -13.74 19.73
N GLY A 62 -10.77 -13.52 20.58
CA GLY A 62 -10.69 -12.62 21.73
C GLY A 62 -11.25 -11.21 21.53
N ASN A 63 -11.11 -10.61 20.35
CA ASN A 63 -11.57 -9.24 20.07
C ASN A 63 -12.68 -9.14 19.00
N GLY A 64 -12.98 -10.26 18.32
CA GLY A 64 -14.03 -10.35 17.30
C GLY A 64 -13.69 -9.65 15.98
N PHE A 65 -12.48 -9.10 15.81
CA PHE A 65 -12.08 -8.51 14.53
C PHE A 65 -11.94 -9.60 13.46
N VAL A 66 -12.09 -9.21 12.19
CA VAL A 66 -11.86 -10.12 11.06
C VAL A 66 -10.71 -9.60 10.20
N ILE A 67 -9.85 -10.51 9.81
CA ILE A 67 -8.70 -10.26 8.93
C ILE A 67 -9.04 -10.78 7.53
N TYR A 68 -9.02 -9.90 6.54
CA TYR A 68 -9.20 -10.24 5.14
C TYR A 68 -7.83 -10.21 4.45
N PRO A 69 -7.28 -11.34 3.99
CA PRO A 69 -6.08 -11.35 3.16
C PRO A 69 -6.43 -10.88 1.75
N VAL A 70 -5.76 -9.84 1.27
CA VAL A 70 -6.02 -9.22 -0.03
C VAL A 70 -4.77 -9.30 -0.90
N LYS A 71 -4.94 -9.82 -2.12
CA LYS A 71 -3.94 -9.81 -3.20
C LYS A 71 -4.24 -8.69 -4.17
N TYR A 72 -3.29 -7.81 -4.39
CA TYR A 72 -3.44 -6.67 -5.28
C TYR A 72 -2.16 -6.40 -6.08
N LYS A 73 -2.29 -5.64 -7.15
CA LYS A 73 -1.16 -5.11 -7.91
C LYS A 73 -1.07 -3.62 -7.71
N ALA A 74 0.16 -3.12 -7.62
CA ALA A 74 0.43 -1.71 -7.45
C ALA A 74 1.63 -1.27 -8.28
N ILE A 75 1.62 0.02 -8.64
CA ILE A 75 2.77 0.71 -9.19
C ILE A 75 3.59 1.23 -8.02
N VAL A 76 4.86 0.81 -7.94
CA VAL A 76 5.80 1.24 -6.91
C VAL A 76 6.97 1.99 -7.52
N PHE A 77 7.44 3.02 -6.83
CA PHE A 77 8.69 3.69 -7.12
C PHE A 77 9.80 3.12 -6.21
N ARG A 78 10.77 2.44 -6.82
CA ARG A 78 11.91 1.87 -6.12
C ARG A 78 13.19 2.20 -6.88
N PRO A 79 13.91 3.27 -6.51
CA PRO A 79 15.20 3.54 -7.12
C PRO A 79 16.22 2.47 -6.71
N PHE A 80 17.18 2.17 -7.59
CA PHE A 80 18.28 1.25 -7.29
C PHE A 80 19.63 1.98 -7.23
N LYS A 81 20.61 1.36 -6.58
CA LYS A 81 21.94 1.96 -6.40
C LYS A 81 22.63 2.12 -7.75
N GLY A 82 23.09 3.34 -8.05
CA GLY A 82 23.74 3.68 -9.32
C GLY A 82 22.75 4.03 -10.44
N GLU A 83 21.46 4.11 -10.15
CA GLU A 83 20.46 4.62 -11.09
C GLU A 83 20.61 6.13 -11.26
N VAL A 84 20.54 6.59 -12.50
CA VAL A 84 20.47 8.02 -12.85
C VAL A 84 19.00 8.39 -13.05
N LEU A 85 18.56 9.46 -12.38
CA LEU A 85 17.17 9.93 -12.42
C LEU A 85 17.14 11.44 -12.69
N ASP A 86 16.28 11.83 -13.62
CA ASP A 86 15.97 13.24 -13.85
C ASP A 86 14.90 13.70 -12.85
N ALA A 87 15.14 14.85 -12.20
CA ALA A 87 14.22 15.42 -11.23
C ALA A 87 14.24 16.95 -11.29
N VAL A 88 13.11 17.56 -10.94
CA VAL A 88 12.99 19.02 -10.80
C VAL A 88 13.26 19.40 -9.34
N VAL A 89 14.16 20.37 -9.13
CA VAL A 89 14.45 20.89 -7.80
C VAL A 89 13.26 21.72 -7.31
N THR A 90 12.62 21.28 -6.23
CA THR A 90 11.48 21.98 -5.62
C THR A 90 11.87 22.82 -4.40
N GLN A 91 12.92 22.43 -3.68
CA GLN A 91 13.41 23.12 -2.49
C GLN A 91 14.92 22.95 -2.35
N VAL A 92 15.60 24.01 -1.92
CA VAL A 92 17.04 23.98 -1.61
C VAL A 92 17.22 24.28 -0.12
N ASN A 93 17.97 23.42 0.58
CA ASN A 93 18.34 23.62 1.98
C ASN A 93 19.86 23.70 2.09
N LYS A 94 20.37 24.70 2.84
CA LYS A 94 21.82 24.90 3.08
C LYS A 94 22.51 23.69 3.72
N ALA A 95 21.77 22.85 4.44
CA ALA A 95 22.32 21.63 5.03
C ALA A 95 22.62 20.52 4.00
N LEU A 96 21.88 20.46 2.88
CA LEU A 96 22.09 19.45 1.83
C LEU A 96 23.17 19.86 0.82
N TYR A 97 23.33 21.16 0.59
CA TYR A 97 24.35 21.73 -0.29
C TYR A 97 25.15 22.79 0.48
N PRO A 98 26.04 22.37 1.41
CA PRO A 98 26.99 23.30 1.99
C PRO A 98 28.00 23.67 0.90
N CYS A 99 27.89 24.90 0.40
CA CYS A 99 28.95 25.52 -0.39
C CYS A 99 30.19 25.73 0.48
#